data_AF-A0A964QRB5-F1
#
_entry.id   AF-A0A964QRB5-F1
#
_cell.length_a   1.000
_cell.length_b   1.000
_cell.length_c   1.000
_cell.angle_alpha   90.00
_cell.angle_beta   90.00
_cell.angle_gamma   90.00
#
_symmetry.space_group_name_H-M   'P 1'
#
loop_
_entity.id
_entity.type
_entity.pdbx_description
1 polymer ?
#
loop_
_entity_poly.entity_id
_entity_poly.type
_entity_poly.pdbx_seq_one_letter_code
_entity_poly.pdbx_strand_id
1 'polypeptide(L)' 'MINKFTSIGEAAKILGVSKLTLRNWDDSGKLPAFRHPINNYRVYKTEDLEKIIKQIESGEKPIRARKLKQRKLDVIHIKD' A
#
# COMPACT_ATOMS: atom_id res chain seq x y z
N MET A 1 24.81 -8.22 0.83
CA MET A 1 24.07 -7.95 -0.43
C MET A 1 22.61 -7.77 -0.07
N ILE A 2 22.04 -6.59 -0.30
CA ILE A 2 20.64 -6.33 -0.04
C ILE A 2 19.85 -6.82 -1.26
N ASN A 3 18.97 -7.80 -1.09
CA ASN A 3 18.03 -8.17 -2.15
C ASN A 3 17.33 -6.89 -2.62
N LYS A 4 17.44 -6.55 -3.90
CA LYS A 4 16.87 -5.30 -4.43
C LYS A 4 15.34 -5.28 -4.35
N PHE A 5 14.72 -6.45 -4.28
CA PHE A 5 13.28 -6.62 -4.27
C PHE A 5 12.83 -7.59 -3.16
N THR A 6 11.71 -7.24 -2.55
CA THR A 6 11.09 -7.94 -1.43
C THR A 6 9.65 -8.27 -1.78
N SER A 7 9.19 -9.46 -1.42
CA SER A 7 7.81 -9.85 -1.63
C SER A 7 6.84 -9.05 -0.75
N ILE A 8 5.56 -8.94 -1.14
CA ILE A 8 4.53 -8.33 -0.28
C ILE A 8 4.46 -8.96 1.12
N GLY A 9 4.77 -10.26 1.24
CA GLY A 9 4.73 -10.97 2.52
C GLY A 9 5.86 -10.58 3.45
N GLU A 10 7.08 -10.46 2.92
CA GLU A 10 8.23 -9.98 3.69
C GLU A 10 8.11 -8.49 3.99
N ALA A 11 7.70 -7.67 3.01
CA ALA A 11 7.47 -6.25 3.21
C ALA A 11 6.47 -5.99 4.34
N ALA A 12 5.40 -6.79 4.41
CA ALA A 12 4.42 -6.72 5.49
C ALA A 12 5.03 -7.02 6.87
N LYS A 13 5.91 -8.02 6.95
CA LYS A 13 6.62 -8.36 8.19
C LYS A 13 7.60 -7.27 8.61
N ILE A 14 8.36 -6.73 7.66
CA ILE A 14 9.35 -5.67 7.90
C ILE A 14 8.65 -4.40 8.41
N LEU A 15 7.54 -4.01 7.78
CA LEU A 15 6.80 -2.79 8.13
C LEU A 15 5.83 -2.99 9.31
N GLY A 16 5.63 -4.21 9.78
CA GLY A 16 4.64 -4.52 10.84
C GLY A 16 3.18 -4.23 10.43
N VAL A 17 2.87 -4.25 9.13
CA VAL A 17 1.53 -4.00 8.60
C VAL A 17 0.93 -5.24 7.94
N SER A 18 -0.38 -5.25 7.73
CA SER A 18 -1.02 -6.34 6.99
C SER A 18 -0.68 -6.30 5.48
N LYS A 19 -0.67 -7.47 4.82
CA LYS A 19 -0.55 -7.54 3.35
C LYS A 19 -1.64 -6.73 2.63
N LEU A 20 -2.84 -6.65 3.21
CA LEU A 20 -3.95 -5.86 2.68
C LEU A 20 -3.62 -4.36 2.69
N THR A 21 -2.96 -3.88 3.75
CA THR A 21 -2.50 -2.49 3.84
C THR A 21 -1.53 -2.16 2.71
N LEU A 22 -0.60 -3.06 2.38
CA LEU A 22 0.33 -2.87 1.27
C LEU A 22 -0.36 -2.88 -0.10
N ARG A 23 -1.38 -3.73 -0.29
CA ARG A 23 -2.22 -3.69 -1.51
C ARG A 23 -2.95 -2.35 -1.64
N ASN A 24 -3.54 -1.87 -0.56
CA ASN A 24 -4.20 -0.56 -0.55
C ASN A 24 -3.20 0.57 -0.83
N TRP A 25 -1.97 0.46 -0.36
CA TRP A 25 -0.92 1.45 -0.64
C TRP A 25 -0.48 1.43 -2.10
N ASP A 26 -0.37 0.25 -2.70
CA ASP A 26 -0.15 0.07 -4.15
C ASP A 26 -1.30 0.70 -4.94
N ASP A 27 -2.55 0.35 -4.64
CA ASP A 27 -3.73 0.86 -5.32
C ASP A 27 -3.89 2.39 -5.15
N SER A 28 -3.46 2.95 -4.01
CA SER A 28 -3.46 4.38 -3.76
C SER A 28 -2.25 5.13 -4.33
N GLY A 29 -1.26 4.42 -4.89
CA GLY A 29 -0.01 4.99 -5.41
C GLY A 29 0.98 5.46 -4.34
N LYS A 30 0.72 5.21 -3.05
CA LYS A 30 1.63 5.56 -1.94
C LYS A 30 2.91 4.73 -1.92
N LEU A 31 2.78 3.45 -2.27
CA LEU A 31 3.90 2.54 -2.39
C LEU A 31 3.64 1.68 -3.63
N PRO A 32 3.97 2.18 -4.83
CA PRO A 32 3.71 1.47 -6.07
C PRO A 32 4.50 0.16 -6.09
N ALA A 33 3.80 -0.95 -6.28
CA ALA A 33 4.44 -2.25 -6.39
C ALA A 33 4.97 -2.46 -7.80
N PHE A 34 6.18 -3.00 -7.89
CA PHE A 34 6.66 -3.57 -9.15
C PHE A 34 5.99 -4.92 -9.37
N ARG A 35 5.78 -5.26 -10.64
CA ARG A 35 5.25 -6.57 -11.02
C ARG A 35 6.40 -7.46 -11.45
N HIS A 36 6.50 -8.62 -10.81
CA HIS A 36 7.51 -9.60 -11.15
C HIS A 36 7.24 -10.17 -12.56
N PRO A 37 8.21 -10.19 -13.48
CA PRO A 37 7.97 -10.44 -14.90
C PRO A 37 7.41 -11.84 -15.20
N ILE A 38 7.70 -12.82 -14.35
CA ILE A 38 7.35 -14.24 -14.59
C ILE A 38 5.96 -14.60 -14.05
N ASN A 39 5.56 -14.03 -12.91
CA ASN A 39 4.38 -14.47 -12.17
C ASN A 39 3.45 -13.31 -11.75
N ASN A 40 3.77 -12.08 -12.17
CA ASN A 40 3.00 -10.86 -11.93
C ASN A 40 2.71 -10.57 -10.44
N TYR A 41 3.48 -11.18 -9.52
CA TYR A 41 3.38 -10.88 -8.09
C TYR A 41 3.90 -9.48 -7.79
N ARG A 42 3.32 -8.87 -6.75
CA ARG A 42 3.74 -7.57 -6.23
C ARG A 42 5.04 -7.72 -5.47
N VAL A 43 6.05 -6.99 -5.91
CA VAL A 43 7.36 -6.88 -5.27
C VAL A 43 7.69 -5.42 -5.02
N TYR A 44 8.35 -5.16 -3.91
CA TYR A 44 8.72 -3.81 -3.45
C TYR A 44 10.23 -3.69 -3.43
N LYS A 45 10.76 -2.52 -3.78
CA LYS A 45 12.19 -2.28 -3.61
C LYS A 45 12.50 -2.05 -2.14
N THR A 46 13.62 -2.58 -1.69
CA THR A 46 14.08 -2.41 -0.30
C THR A 46 14.29 -0.93 0.04
N GLU A 47 14.81 -0.15 -0.91
CA GLU A 47 14.96 1.31 -0.79
C GLU A 47 13.63 2.04 -0.53
N ASP A 48 12.54 1.60 -1.17
CA ASP A 48 11.23 2.23 -0.99
C ASP A 48 10.61 1.85 0.36
N LEU A 49 10.86 0.61 0.83
CA LEU A 49 10.48 0.20 2.18
C LEU A 49 11.24 1.01 3.25
N GLU A 50 12.55 1.21 3.08
CA GLU A 50 13.36 2.02 3.99
C GLU A 50 12.89 3.48 4.06
N LYS A 51 12.52 4.08 2.92
CA LYS A 51 11.93 5.43 2.90
C LYS A 51 10.64 5.49 3.73
N ILE A 52 9.77 4.50 3.57
CA ILE A 52 8.52 4.41 4.33
C ILE A 52 8.80 4.24 5.83
N ILE A 53 9.76 3.38 6.21
CA ILE A 53 10.15 3.18 7.62
C ILE A 53 10.62 4.51 8.21
N LYS A 54 11.54 5.22 7.53
CA LYS A 54 12.02 6.53 7.97
C LYS A 54 10.89 7.55 8.10
N GLN A 55 9.91 7.51 7.20
CA GLN A 55 8.74 8.39 7.26
C GLN A 55 7.80 8.05 8.43
N ILE A 56 7.66 6.76 8.78
CA ILE A 56 6.89 6.33 9.94
C ILE A 56 7.62 6.72 11.24
N GLU A 57 8.94 6.54 11.29
CA GLU A 57 9.79 6.87 12.44
C GLU A 57 9.89 8.38 12.69
N SER A 58 9.89 9.21 11.65
CA SER A 58 9.94 10.67 11.78
C SER A 58 8.66 11.28 12.38
N GLY A 59 7.65 10.46 12.68
CA GLY A 59 6.40 10.92 13.29
C GLY A 59 5.51 11.71 12.33
N GLU A 60 5.84 11.73 11.03
CA GLU A 60 4.87 12.09 10.01
C GLU A 60 3.74 11.06 10.09
N LYS A 61 2.65 11.46 10.76
CA LYS A 61 1.40 10.68 10.77
C LYS A 61 1.19 10.24 9.34
N PRO A 62 1.04 8.92 9.01
CA PRO A 62 0.69 8.55 7.66
C PRO A 62 -0.53 9.38 7.37
N ILE A 63 -0.43 10.29 6.40
CA ILE A 63 -1.54 11.17 6.02
C ILE A 63 -2.59 10.15 5.64
N ARG A 64 -3.50 9.83 6.58
CA ARG A 64 -4.61 8.90 6.38
C ARG A 64 -5.25 9.53 5.18
N ALA A 65 -5.04 8.92 4.00
CA ALA A 65 -5.42 9.53 2.74
C ALA A 65 -6.87 9.89 2.97
N ARG A 66 -7.11 11.19 3.12
CA ARG A 66 -8.30 11.73 3.76
C ARG A 66 -9.42 11.09 2.99
N LYS A 67 -10.09 10.11 3.59
CA LYS A 67 -10.99 9.16 2.93
C LYS A 67 -11.74 9.97 1.90
N LEU A 68 -11.41 9.82 0.61
CA LEU A 68 -12.04 10.60 -0.45
C LEU A 68 -13.50 10.21 -0.34
N LYS A 69 -14.25 11.12 0.31
CA LYS A 69 -15.69 11.20 0.52
C LYS A 69 -16.37 9.84 0.43
N GLN A 70 -16.83 9.30 1.55
CA GLN A 70 -17.83 8.22 1.58
C GLN A 70 -18.79 8.41 0.39
N ARG A 71 -18.62 7.62 -0.67
CA ARG A 71 -19.58 7.56 -1.77
C ARG A 71 -20.76 6.78 -1.21
N LYS A 72 -21.58 7.45 -0.39
CA LYS A 72 -22.97 7.01 -0.20
C LYS A 72 -23.53 6.95 -1.62
N LEU A 73 -23.91 5.77 -2.07
CA LEU A 73 -24.80 5.65 -3.21
C LEU A 73 -26.10 6.29 -2.75
N ASP A 74 -26.52 7.36 -3.41
CA ASP A 74 -27.89 7.84 -3.25
C ASP A 74 -28.79 6.77 -3.83
N VAL A 75 -29.38 5.95 -2.96
CA VAL A 75 -30.37 4.94 -3.35
C VAL A 75 -31.64 5.71 -3.67
N ILE A 76 -31.82 6.08 -4.93
CA ILE A 76 -33.09 6.63 -5.40
C ILE A 76 -34.08 5.47 -5.43
N HIS A 77 -35.08 5.50 -4.55
CA HIS A 77 -36.20 4.57 -4.58
C HIS A 77 -37.05 4.90 -5.81
N ILE A 78 -36.98 4.04 -6.82
CA ILE A 78 -37.92 4.06 -7.94
C ILE A 78 -39.23 3.50 -7.38
N LYS A 79 -40.28 4.33 -7.32
CA LYS A 79 -41.64 3.84 -7.06
C LYS A 79 -42.14 3.14 -8.33
N ASP A 80 -42.76 1.98 -8.11
CA ASP A 80 -43.45 1.17 -9.14
C ASP A 80 -44.55 1.96 -9.87
#